data_AF-A0AA38LIF7-F1
#
_entry.id   AF-A0AA38LIF7-F1
#
_cell.length_a   1.000
_cell.length_b   1.000
_cell.length_c   1.000
_cell.angle_alpha   90.00
_cell.angle_beta   90.00
_cell.angle_gamma   90.00
#
_symmetry.space_group_name_H-M   'P 1'
#
loop_
_entity.id
_entity.type
_entity.pdbx_description
1 polymer ?
#
loop_
_entity_poly.entity_id
_entity_poly.type
_entity_poly.pdbx_seq_one_letter_code
_entity_poly.pdbx_strand_id
1 'polypeptide(L)' 'FRETGCENCPFFNMDQDHDRVVDCTTSNFAGIISCMEPTRSWSARWLRISRFVPGCYTLSVAEVLSEEMQ' A
#
# COMPACT_ATOMS: atom_id res chain seq x y z
N PHE A 1 5.55 -3.15 7.68
CA PHE A 1 6.62 -2.73 6.75
C PHE A 1 7.99 -3.21 7.17
N ARG A 2 8.62 -2.73 8.27
CA ARG A 2 9.94 -3.26 8.69
C ARG A 2 9.91 -4.75 9.06
N GLU A 3 8.99 -5.15 9.94
CA GLU A 3 9.00 -6.53 10.46
C GLU A 3 8.51 -7.58 9.45
N THR A 4 7.51 -7.22 8.62
CA THR A 4 6.76 -8.17 7.79
C THR A 4 6.61 -7.76 6.32
N GLY A 5 7.22 -6.64 5.92
CA GLY A 5 7.06 -6.11 4.58
C GLY A 5 5.68 -5.50 4.31
N CYS A 6 5.31 -5.46 3.03
CA CYS A 6 3.98 -5.10 2.53
C CYS A 6 3.31 -6.36 1.96
N GLU A 7 2.15 -6.75 2.50
CA GLU A 7 1.43 -7.97 2.08
C GLU A 7 1.00 -7.95 0.61
N ASN A 8 0.79 -6.75 0.04
CA ASN A 8 0.38 -6.58 -1.35
C ASN A 8 1.55 -6.38 -2.32
N CYS A 9 2.74 -6.03 -1.80
CA CYS A 9 3.89 -5.66 -2.60
C CYS A 9 5.14 -6.41 -2.14
N PRO A 10 5.15 -7.76 -2.19
CA PRO A 10 6.29 -8.55 -1.72
C PRO A 10 7.57 -8.26 -2.50
N PHE A 11 7.46 -7.83 -3.76
CA PHE A 11 8.59 -7.52 -4.64
C PHE A 11 9.48 -6.35 -4.15
N PHE A 12 9.01 -5.54 -3.19
CA PHE A 12 9.86 -4.51 -2.58
C PHE A 12 10.85 -5.09 -1.55
N ASN A 13 10.64 -6.31 -1.03
CA ASN A 13 11.52 -6.99 -0.06
C ASN A 13 11.87 -6.13 1.18
N MET A 14 10.90 -5.35 1.68
CA MET A 14 11.12 -4.40 2.80
C MET A 14 11.42 -5.08 4.14
N ASP A 15 11.06 -6.36 4.27
CA ASP A 15 11.37 -7.22 5.42
C ASP A 15 12.84 -7.65 5.44
N GLN A 16 13.51 -7.65 4.28
CA GLN A 16 14.94 -7.96 4.15
C GLN A 16 15.82 -6.71 4.09
N ASP A 17 15.28 -5.64 3.49
CA ASP A 17 15.96 -4.36 3.32
C ASP A 17 15.07 -3.24 3.88
N HIS A 18 15.38 -2.83 5.11
CA HIS A 18 14.57 -1.87 5.85
C HIS A 18 14.71 -0.43 5.35
N ASP A 19 15.76 -0.11 4.59
CA ASP A 19 15.95 1.22 4.01
C ASP A 19 14.86 1.49 2.97
N ARG A 20 14.46 0.45 2.22
CA ARG A 20 13.35 0.51 1.26
C ARG A 20 11.99 0.87 1.85
N VAL A 21 11.80 0.71 3.17
CA VAL A 21 10.55 1.15 3.80
C VAL A 21 10.36 2.65 3.62
N VAL A 22 11.44 3.43 3.75
CA VAL A 22 11.38 4.88 3.58
C VAL A 22 11.17 5.25 2.11
N ASP A 23 11.77 4.50 1.19
CA ASP A 23 11.67 4.79 -0.24
C ASP A 23 10.31 4.38 -0.85
N CYS A 24 9.67 3.35 -0.29
CA CYS A 24 8.41 2.78 -0.80
C CYS A 24 7.15 3.25 -0.07
N THR A 25 7.29 3.98 1.04
CA THR A 25 6.14 4.41 1.85
C THR A 25 6.24 5.89 2.19
N THR A 26 5.11 6.51 2.48
CA THR A 26 5.06 7.92 2.87
C THR A 26 4.13 8.14 4.03
N SER A 27 4.48 9.09 4.88
CA SER A 27 3.60 9.60 5.94
C SER A 27 2.63 10.66 5.43
N ASN A 28 2.81 11.13 4.19
CA ASN A 28 2.03 12.18 3.57
C ASN A 28 0.86 11.60 2.74
N PHE A 29 -0.19 11.21 3.45
CA PHE A 29 -1.39 10.62 2.87
C PHE A 29 -2.66 11.26 3.45
N ALA A 30 -3.78 11.16 2.71
CA ALA A 30 -5.05 11.75 3.12
C ALA A 30 -6.20 10.75 3.04
N GLY A 31 -6.95 10.65 4.15
CA GLY A 31 -8.11 9.76 4.29
C GLY A 31 -7.70 8.29 4.49
N ILE A 32 -8.50 7.55 5.24
CA ILE A 32 -8.30 6.11 5.47
C ILE A 32 -9.62 5.38 5.20
N ILE A 33 -9.52 4.20 4.60
CA ILE A 33 -10.60 3.24 4.47
C ILE A 33 -10.18 1.89 5.04
N SER A 34 -10.99 1.34 5.94
CA SER A 34 -10.87 -0.06 6.36
C SER A 34 -11.71 -0.93 5.41
N CYS A 35 -11.03 -1.72 4.59
CA CYS A 35 -11.66 -2.60 3.61
C CYS A 35 -11.65 -4.05 4.11
N MET A 36 -12.82 -4.56 4.49
CA MET A 36 -12.95 -5.95 4.99
C MET A 36 -13.15 -6.98 3.88
N GLU A 37 -13.84 -6.62 2.80
CA GLU A 37 -14.14 -7.51 1.67
C GLU A 37 -13.86 -6.81 0.33
N PRO A 38 -12.59 -6.78 -0.11
CA PRO A 38 -12.17 -6.03 -1.29
C PRO A 38 -12.84 -6.50 -2.59
N THR A 39 -13.12 -7.80 -2.70
CA THR A 39 -13.66 -8.40 -3.94
C THR A 39 -15.11 -8.01 -4.21
N ARG A 40 -15.90 -7.70 -3.16
CA ARG A 40 -17.32 -7.34 -3.25
C ARG A 40 -17.59 -5.84 -3.07
N SER A 41 -16.62 -5.09 -2.54
CA SER A 41 -16.78 -3.67 -2.24
C SER A 41 -16.74 -2.82 -3.53
N TRP A 42 -17.75 -1.95 -3.70
CA TRP A 42 -17.72 -0.93 -4.75
C TRP A 42 -16.59 0.07 -4.53
N SER A 43 -16.38 0.54 -3.29
CA SER A 43 -15.30 1.48 -2.97
C SER A 43 -13.92 0.88 -3.24
N ALA A 44 -13.72 -0.41 -2.99
CA ALA A 44 -12.47 -1.10 -3.32
C ALA A 44 -12.22 -1.17 -4.82
N ARG A 45 -13.27 -1.42 -5.62
CA ARG A 45 -13.19 -1.37 -7.08
C ARG A 45 -12.85 0.03 -7.58
N TRP A 46 -13.49 1.07 -7.02
CA TRP A 46 -13.23 2.47 -7.37
C TRP A 46 -11.77 2.87 -7.08
N LEU A 47 -11.26 2.47 -5.91
CA LEU A 47 -9.88 2.72 -5.48
C LEU A 47 -8.84 1.76 -6.09
N ARG A 48 -9.27 0.82 -6.96
CA ARG A 48 -8.41 -0.19 -7.61
C ARG A 48 -7.68 -1.12 -6.63
N ILE A 49 -8.22 -1.32 -5.43
CA ILE A 49 -7.67 -2.21 -4.39
C ILE A 49 -8.43 -3.53 -4.27
N SER A 50 -9.33 -3.85 -5.20
CA SER A 50 -10.20 -5.03 -5.12
C SER A 50 -9.48 -6.38 -5.18
N ARG A 51 -8.21 -6.40 -5.59
CA ARG A 51 -7.36 -7.61 -5.64
C ARG A 51 -6.41 -7.73 -4.44
N PHE A 52 -6.39 -6.74 -3.56
CA PHE A 52 -5.50 -6.69 -2.41
C PHE A 52 -6.14 -7.33 -1.18
N VAL A 53 -5.32 -7.62 -0.17
CA VAL A 53 -5.79 -8.26 1.08
C VAL A 53 -6.74 -7.34 1.87
N PRO A 54 -7.64 -7.88 2.70
CA PRO A 54 -8.39 -7.06 3.65
C PRO A 54 -7.44 -6.24 4.54
N GLY A 55 -7.76 -4.97 4.78
CA GLY A 55 -6.87 -4.09 5.53
C GLY A 55 -7.24 -2.62 5.47
N CYS A 56 -6.37 -1.77 6.03
CA CYS A 56 -6.51 -0.32 5.95
C CYS A 56 -5.71 0.25 4.78
N TYR A 57 -6.34 1.11 3.99
CA TYR A 57 -5.75 1.77 2.83
C TYR A 57 -5.96 3.28 2.92
N THR A 58 -5.13 4.05 2.24
CA THR A 58 -5.33 5.49 2.08
C THR A 58 -6.19 5.81 0.85
N LEU A 59 -6.90 6.94 0.88
CA LEU A 59 -7.65 7.45 -0.29
C LEU A 59 -6.77 8.23 -1.26
N SER A 60 -5.68 8.82 -0.78
CA SER A 60 -4.75 9.60 -1.58
C SER A 60 -3.34 9.57 -0.98
N VAL A 61 -2.35 9.59 -1.86
CA VAL A 61 -0.92 9.71 -1.55
C VAL A 61 -0.40 10.92 -2.31
N ALA A 62 0.33 11.80 -1.64
CA ALA A 62 0.82 13.04 -2.27
C ALA A 62 2.08 12.83 -3.12
N GLU A 63 2.85 11.79 -2.81
CA GLU A 63 4.17 11.53 -3.38
C GLU A 63 4.11 10.39 -4.39
N VAL A 64 4.98 10.47 -5.40
CA VAL A 64 5.15 9.43 -6.41
C VAL A 64 6.38 8.61 -6.06
N LEU A 65 6.28 7.30 -6.26
CA LEU A 65 7.42 6.39 -6.12
C LEU A 65 8.54 6.81 -7.09
N SER A 66 9.80 6.72 -6.67
CA SER A 66 10.95 7.09 -7.52
C SER A 66 11.05 6.19 -8.77
N GLU A 67 11.66 6.71 -9.84
CA GLU A 67 11.78 5.97 -11.12
C GLU A 67 12.52 4.63 -10.97
N GLU A 68 13.49 4.54 -10.05
CA GLU A 68 14.21 3.30 -9.77
C GLU A 68 13.32 2.21 -9.17
N MET A 69 12.24 2.62 -8.49
CA MET A 69 11.34 1.71 -7.78
C MET A 69 10.03 1.41 -8.54
N GLN A 70 9.80 2.04 -9.69
CA GLN A 70 8.64 1.81 -10.57
C GLN A 70 8.83 0.63 -11.53
#